data_AF-B8FDR6-F1
#
_entry.id   AF-B8FDR6-F1
#
_cell.length_a   1.000
_cell.length_b   1.000
_cell.length_c   1.000
_cell.angle_alpha   90.00
_cell.angle_beta   90.00
_cell.angle_gamma   90.00
#
_symmetry.space_group_name_H-M   'P 1'
#
loop_
_entity.id
_entity.type
_entity.pdbx_description
1 polymer ?
#
loop_
_entity_poly.entity_id
_entity_poly.type
_entity_poly.pdbx_seq_one_letter_code
_entity_poly.pdbx_strand_id
1 'polypeptide(L)'
;MKKWKCLVCGYIHEGDEPPEKCPVCGADASQFEELIEEDAPAEEAPAEAEPAEAAPVEEAPVEAAPVEEPAAEEAAVEEAKEEEASPEPAPEEEAPKAEESVQEAPAEEAPLKKWRCTVCNYIHEGPEPPEICPVCGADKSKFVEFKDGDEIPSRKKKAPPKEEDKPAEEIKETYKVEESIGRDSTPEPEPLSFIEKYDAWLSLLTQHHAHPIAVHIPNGLVPIAVIFMVLSMLFHSQSLGQAYFYNMIAVLLAMPWVLFTGYVDWQRVYNGASTSVFNSKIVCGLIVAGIAFIVVVWRLFQPDILMPGASGRFFFALLNFIMVGAAGYAGFQGGKLVFNK
;
A
#
# COMPACT_ATOMS: atom_id res chain seq x y z
N MET A 1 11.18 28.78 8.28
CA MET A 1 10.97 27.32 8.45
C MET A 1 11.46 26.68 7.18
N LYS A 2 12.36 25.70 7.28
CA LYS A 2 12.83 24.95 6.11
C LYS A 2 11.79 23.91 5.72
N LYS A 3 11.77 23.53 4.45
CA LYS A 3 10.96 22.41 3.96
C LYS A 3 11.90 21.28 3.59
N TRP A 4 11.63 20.10 4.15
CA TRP A 4 12.43 18.90 3.92
C TRP A 4 11.58 17.91 3.15
N LYS A 5 12.05 17.47 1.98
CA LYS A 5 11.36 16.47 1.16
C LYS A 5 12.01 15.11 1.34
N CYS A 6 11.22 14.13 1.78
CA CYS A 6 11.65 12.75 1.84
C CYS A 6 11.91 12.22 0.42
N LEU A 7 13.14 11.75 0.16
CA LEU A 7 13.56 11.18 -1.12
C LEU A 7 12.92 9.81 -1.41
N VAL A 8 12.39 9.14 -0.37
CA VAL A 8 11.78 7.81 -0.49
C VAL A 8 10.30 7.88 -0.89
N CYS A 9 9.53 8.78 -0.28
CA CYS A 9 8.07 8.85 -0.49
C CYS A 9 7.51 10.23 -0.89
N GLY A 10 8.35 11.26 -0.93
CA GLY A 10 7.94 12.62 -1.29
C GLY A 10 7.25 13.42 -0.18
N TYR A 11 7.12 12.89 1.04
CA TYR A 11 6.58 13.61 2.19
C TYR A 11 7.36 14.91 2.46
N ILE A 12 6.64 16.02 2.67
CA ILE A 12 7.23 17.33 2.99
C ILE A 12 7.06 17.58 4.48
N HIS A 13 8.18 17.75 5.18
CA HIS A 13 8.22 18.17 6.57
C HIS A 13 8.57 19.64 6.66
N GLU A 14 7.82 20.42 7.44
CA GLU A 14 8.11 21.81 7.74
C GLU A 14 8.74 21.89 9.13
N GLY A 15 10.00 22.33 9.19
CA GLY A 15 10.78 22.34 10.43
C GLY A 15 12.22 22.76 10.16
N ASP A 16 12.97 23.09 11.20
CA ASP A 16 14.37 23.51 11.04
C ASP A 16 15.29 22.32 10.71
N GLU A 17 14.89 21.10 11.07
CA GLU A 17 15.59 19.85 10.80
C GLU A 17 14.60 18.78 10.27
N PRO A 18 15.05 17.80 9.45
CA PRO A 18 14.20 16.71 9.01
C PRO A 18 13.88 15.78 10.19
N PRO A 19 12.72 15.10 10.19
CA PRO A 19 12.36 14.21 11.28
C PRO A 19 13.30 13.00 11.32
N GLU A 20 13.59 12.47 12.51
CA GLU A 20 14.46 11.28 12.68
C GLU A 20 14.01 10.11 11.80
N LYS A 21 12.69 9.95 11.65
CA LYS A 21 12.06 9.00 10.73
C LYS A 21 10.90 9.66 10.01
N CYS A 22 10.79 9.41 8.71
CA CYS A 22 9.67 9.84 7.91
C CYS A 22 8.37 9.20 8.42
N PRO A 23 7.32 9.98 8.75
CA PRO A 23 6.07 9.44 9.28
C PRO A 23 5.26 8.64 8.26
N VAL A 24 5.56 8.80 6.96
CA VAL A 24 4.84 8.13 5.87
C VAL A 24 5.50 6.80 5.48
N CYS A 25 6.84 6.77 5.37
CA CYS A 25 7.58 5.61 4.84
C CYS A 25 8.64 5.03 5.78
N GLY A 26 8.88 5.65 6.93
CA GLY A 26 9.87 5.19 7.91
C GLY A 26 11.33 5.43 7.54
N ALA A 27 11.62 6.07 6.40
CA ALA A 27 12.97 6.42 6.00
C ALA A 27 13.64 7.35 7.01
N ASP A 28 14.91 7.09 7.34
CA ASP A 28 15.66 7.88 8.31
C ASP A 28 15.91 9.32 7.83
N ALA A 29 16.26 10.22 8.74
CA ALA A 29 16.53 11.64 8.47
C ALA A 29 17.54 11.89 7.32
N SER A 30 18.46 10.96 7.07
CA SER A 30 19.43 11.02 5.96
C SER A 30 18.78 10.97 4.57
N GLN A 31 17.51 10.56 4.49
CA GLN A 31 16.73 10.45 3.26
C GLN A 31 15.84 11.68 3.03
N PHE A 32 16.18 12.83 3.63
CA PHE A 32 15.51 14.10 3.40
C PHE A 32 16.45 15.09 2.71
N GLU A 33 15.93 15.75 1.68
CA GLU A 33 16.59 16.85 0.99
C GLU A 33 15.91 18.16 1.36
N GLU A 34 16.70 19.18 1.71
CA GLU A 34 16.18 20.52 1.96
C GLU A 34 15.74 21.15 0.64
N LEU A 35 14.47 21.53 0.55
CA LEU A 35 13.97 22.32 -0.56
C LEU A 35 14.40 23.77 -0.34
N ILE A 36 15.50 24.15 -0.99
CA ILE A 36 15.94 25.53 -1.08
C ILE A 36 15.02 26.21 -2.10
N GLU A 37 14.09 27.03 -1.63
CA GLU A 37 13.36 27.95 -2.50
C GLU A 37 14.38 29.02 -2.96
N GLU A 38 15.02 28.81 -4.12
CA GLU A 38 15.73 29.90 -4.80
C GLU A 38 14.69 30.87 -5.38
N ASP A 39 14.66 32.09 -4.84
CA ASP A 39 13.86 33.21 -5.33
C ASP A 39 14.13 33.47 -6.82
N ALA A 40 13.22 33.02 -7.67
CA ALA A 40 13.01 33.58 -9.01
C ALA A 40 11.90 34.66 -8.91
N PRO A 41 12.06 35.81 -9.59
CA PRO A 41 11.34 37.02 -9.27
C PRO A 41 9.86 36.92 -9.62
N ALA A 42 9.06 37.56 -8.76
CA ALA A 42 7.65 37.82 -8.97
C ALA A 42 7.41 38.52 -10.32
N GLU A 43 6.71 37.84 -11.24
CA GLU A 43 5.99 38.50 -12.32
C GLU A 43 4.49 38.28 -12.15
N GLU A 44 3.88 39.44 -11.99
CA GLU A 44 2.50 39.87 -11.84
C GLU A 44 1.42 39.01 -12.53
N ALA A 45 0.36 38.76 -11.75
CA ALA A 45 -0.96 38.42 -12.26
C ALA A 45 -1.52 39.53 -13.16
N PRO A 46 -2.48 39.20 -14.03
CA PRO A 46 -3.65 40.04 -14.10
C PRO A 46 -4.94 39.25 -13.88
N ALA A 47 -5.79 39.86 -13.07
CA ALA A 47 -7.18 39.51 -12.86
C ALA A 47 -8.08 40.14 -13.94
N GLU A 48 -9.29 39.58 -14.02
CA GLU A 48 -10.55 40.13 -14.53
C GLU A 48 -10.80 40.14 -16.06
N ALA A 49 -11.79 39.34 -16.49
CA ALA A 49 -13.08 39.88 -16.97
C ALA A 49 -14.10 38.73 -17.21
N GLU A 50 -15.19 38.73 -16.44
CA GLU A 50 -16.44 38.07 -16.83
C GLU A 50 -17.12 38.82 -17.99
N PRO A 51 -18.14 38.22 -18.63
CA PRO A 51 -19.46 38.77 -18.34
C PRO A 51 -20.56 37.73 -18.13
N ALA A 52 -21.46 38.09 -17.21
CA ALA A 52 -22.78 37.52 -17.00
C ALA A 52 -23.80 37.98 -18.07
N GLU A 53 -24.71 37.10 -18.47
CA GLU A 53 -26.12 37.40 -18.81
C GLU A 53 -26.95 36.13 -18.52
N ALA A 54 -27.74 36.12 -17.44
CA ALA A 54 -29.16 36.50 -17.39
C ALA A 54 -30.10 35.29 -17.66
N ALA A 55 -30.71 34.81 -16.57
CA ALA A 55 -31.88 33.92 -16.59
C ALA A 55 -33.14 34.66 -17.10
N PRO A 56 -34.22 33.93 -17.40
CA PRO A 56 -35.29 33.92 -16.39
C PRO A 56 -35.94 32.56 -16.15
N VAL A 57 -36.40 32.46 -14.91
CA VAL A 57 -37.28 31.47 -14.28
C VAL A 57 -38.70 31.55 -14.86
N GLU A 58 -39.34 30.38 -15.06
CA GLU A 58 -40.80 30.25 -14.97
C GLU A 58 -41.14 29.32 -13.81
N GLU A 59 -41.97 29.82 -12.89
CA GLU A 59 -42.55 29.10 -11.77
C GLU A 59 -44.00 28.68 -12.05
N ALA A 60 -44.38 27.59 -11.36
CA ALA A 60 -45.70 27.24 -10.82
C ALA A 60 -46.74 26.60 -11.79
N PRO A 61 -47.84 25.96 -11.29
CA PRO A 61 -48.21 25.71 -9.88
C PRO A 61 -48.71 24.28 -9.51
N VAL A 62 -48.68 24.05 -8.20
CA VAL A 62 -49.54 23.24 -7.29
C VAL A 62 -50.62 22.27 -7.83
N GLU A 63 -50.78 21.14 -7.13
CA GLU A 63 -52.02 20.85 -6.41
C GLU A 63 -51.81 19.84 -5.27
N ALA A 64 -52.35 20.21 -4.11
CA ALA A 64 -52.33 19.48 -2.85
C ALA A 64 -53.56 18.55 -2.73
N ALA A 65 -53.44 17.47 -1.97
CA ALA A 65 -54.23 17.20 -0.73
C ALA A 65 -55.11 15.92 -0.91
N PRO A 66 -55.73 15.34 0.16
CA PRO A 66 -55.23 15.04 1.51
C PRO A 66 -55.76 13.69 2.11
N VAL A 67 -55.36 13.42 3.38
CA VAL A 67 -56.03 12.67 4.50
C VAL A 67 -56.31 11.14 4.36
N GLU A 68 -56.34 10.26 5.38
CA GLU A 68 -56.51 10.30 6.86
C GLU A 68 -55.74 9.16 7.57
N GLU A 69 -55.39 9.38 8.85
CA GLU A 69 -55.12 8.36 9.88
C GLU A 69 -56.43 7.64 10.31
N PRO A 70 -56.36 6.59 11.16
CA PRO A 70 -56.56 6.89 12.59
C PRO A 70 -55.68 6.08 13.58
N ALA A 71 -55.36 6.77 14.68
CA ALA A 71 -55.33 6.40 16.11
C ALA A 71 -55.35 4.89 16.48
N ALA A 72 -54.38 4.33 17.21
CA ALA A 72 -54.00 4.49 18.64
C ALA A 72 -54.54 3.33 19.50
N GLU A 73 -53.64 2.62 20.20
CA GLU A 73 -53.86 2.18 21.58
C GLU A 73 -52.52 1.94 22.29
N GLU A 74 -52.47 2.37 23.54
CA GLU A 74 -51.30 2.48 24.41
C GLU A 74 -50.96 1.17 25.14
N ALA A 75 -49.70 1.02 25.55
CA ALA A 75 -49.35 0.53 26.89
C ALA A 75 -47.88 0.84 27.21
N ALA A 76 -47.69 1.72 28.18
CA ALA A 76 -46.42 2.05 28.81
C ALA A 76 -45.86 0.90 29.66
N VAL A 77 -44.54 0.79 29.83
CA VAL A 77 -43.91 0.67 31.17
C VAL A 77 -42.42 1.10 31.15
N GLU A 78 -42.15 2.11 31.98
CA GLU A 78 -40.99 2.44 32.84
C GLU A 78 -39.52 2.37 32.37
N GLU A 79 -38.89 3.55 32.48
CA GLU A 79 -37.45 3.80 32.59
C GLU A 79 -36.92 3.43 33.98
N ALA A 80 -35.71 2.89 34.06
CA ALA A 80 -34.89 2.91 35.27
C ALA A 80 -33.41 3.13 34.94
N LYS A 81 -33.05 4.42 35.06
CA LYS A 81 -31.78 5.09 35.35
C LYS A 81 -30.56 4.21 35.73
N GLU A 82 -29.47 4.43 34.99
CA GLU A 82 -28.09 4.07 35.35
C GLU A 82 -27.52 5.03 36.41
N GLU A 83 -26.76 4.49 37.36
CA GLU A 83 -25.85 5.26 38.23
C GLU A 83 -24.57 4.42 38.43
N GLU A 84 -23.43 5.03 38.06
CA GLU A 84 -22.08 4.47 38.22
C GLU A 84 -21.55 4.67 39.66
N ALA A 85 -20.73 3.74 40.17
CA ALA A 85 -19.52 4.07 40.95
C ALA A 85 -18.70 2.82 41.34
N SER A 86 -17.39 2.89 41.01
CA SER A 86 -16.18 2.34 41.65
C SER A 86 -16.26 1.19 42.69
N PRO A 87 -15.28 0.27 42.61
CA PRO A 87 -14.73 -0.38 43.80
C PRO A 87 -13.26 0.02 44.07
N GLU A 88 -13.00 0.39 45.33
CA GLU A 88 -11.67 0.35 45.96
C GLU A 88 -11.22 -1.11 46.15
N PRO A 89 -9.90 -1.43 46.08
CA PRO A 89 -9.37 -2.71 46.51
C PRO A 89 -8.78 -2.66 47.92
N ALA A 90 -9.04 -3.70 48.71
CA ALA A 90 -8.34 -4.02 49.95
C ALA A 90 -7.22 -5.07 49.70
N PRO A 91 -6.16 -5.12 50.52
CA PRO A 91 -4.95 -5.92 50.26
C PRO A 91 -4.94 -7.24 51.04
N GLU A 92 -4.36 -8.30 50.46
CA GLU A 92 -3.94 -9.50 51.19
C GLU A 92 -2.56 -10.02 50.71
N GLU A 93 -1.63 -9.92 51.67
CA GLU A 93 -0.47 -10.75 52.06
C GLU A 93 0.36 -11.64 51.11
N GLU A 94 1.62 -11.72 51.54
CA GLU A 94 2.85 -12.19 50.90
C GLU A 94 3.02 -13.72 50.74
N ALA A 95 3.85 -14.11 49.77
CA ALA A 95 4.80 -15.22 49.93
C ALA A 95 6.05 -14.98 49.06
N PRO A 96 7.27 -14.90 49.64
CA PRO A 96 8.49 -14.69 48.88
C PRO A 96 9.02 -16.02 48.33
N LYS A 97 9.22 -16.11 47.01
CA LYS A 97 10.10 -17.12 46.41
C LYS A 97 11.45 -16.49 46.14
N ALA A 98 12.49 -17.13 46.69
CA ALA A 98 13.88 -16.77 46.59
C ALA A 98 14.31 -16.56 45.13
N GLU A 99 14.86 -15.38 44.85
CA GLU A 99 15.59 -15.08 43.64
C GLU A 99 16.99 -15.68 43.76
N GLU A 100 17.23 -16.72 42.97
CA GLU A 100 18.56 -17.26 42.73
C GLU A 100 19.22 -16.38 41.66
N SER A 101 20.21 -15.59 42.09
CA SER A 101 21.00 -14.71 41.25
C SER A 101 21.94 -15.52 40.37
N VAL A 102 21.53 -15.76 39.12
CA VAL A 102 22.45 -16.20 38.06
C VAL A 102 23.25 -14.98 37.62
N GLN A 103 24.54 -14.99 37.94
CA GLN A 103 25.51 -14.03 37.44
C GLN A 103 25.70 -14.27 35.94
N GLU A 104 25.20 -13.36 35.11
CA GLU A 104 25.60 -13.27 33.71
C GLU A 104 27.03 -12.72 33.63
N ALA A 105 27.93 -13.51 33.05
CA ALA A 105 29.27 -13.07 32.66
C ALA A 105 29.16 -12.04 31.51
N PRO A 106 30.06 -11.05 31.41
CA PRO A 106 29.95 -10.00 30.42
C PRO A 106 30.19 -10.58 29.03
N ALA A 107 29.21 -10.40 28.15
CA ALA A 107 29.36 -10.64 26.72
C ALA A 107 30.46 -9.72 26.18
N GLU A 108 31.46 -10.30 25.54
CA GLU A 108 32.39 -9.59 24.67
C GLU A 108 31.57 -8.74 23.67
N GLU A 109 31.73 -7.42 23.74
CA GLU A 109 31.12 -6.50 22.78
C GLU A 109 31.74 -6.71 21.40
N ALA A 110 31.14 -7.61 20.62
CA ALA A 110 31.47 -7.78 19.22
C ALA A 110 31.19 -6.47 18.46
N PRO A 111 32.06 -6.07 17.51
CA PRO A 111 31.87 -4.84 16.76
C PRO A 111 30.51 -4.86 16.05
N LEU A 112 29.74 -3.79 16.21
CA LEU A 112 28.46 -3.59 15.52
C LEU A 112 28.71 -3.58 14.01
N LYS A 113 28.35 -4.67 13.33
CA LYS A 113 28.38 -4.78 11.88
C LYS A 113 27.03 -4.37 11.31
N LYS A 114 27.03 -3.89 10.07
CA LYS A 114 25.80 -3.67 9.31
C LYS A 114 25.67 -4.75 8.24
N TRP A 115 24.45 -5.22 8.02
CA TRP A 115 24.14 -6.29 7.09
C TRP A 115 23.03 -5.85 6.15
N ARG A 116 23.25 -5.88 4.85
CA ARG A 116 22.28 -5.48 3.83
C ARG A 116 21.65 -6.71 3.16
N CYS A 117 20.32 -6.76 3.13
CA CYS A 117 19.58 -7.76 2.36
C CYS A 117 19.72 -7.50 0.85
N THR A 118 20.14 -8.50 0.07
CA THR A 118 20.27 -8.39 -1.39
C THR A 118 18.94 -8.42 -2.14
N VAL A 119 17.83 -8.71 -1.45
CA VAL A 119 16.49 -8.79 -2.05
C VAL A 119 15.73 -7.46 -1.94
N CYS A 120 15.76 -6.83 -0.76
CA CYS A 120 14.99 -5.61 -0.49
C CYS A 120 15.84 -4.43 0.00
N ASN A 121 17.15 -4.58 0.09
CA ASN A 121 18.10 -3.59 0.63
C ASN A 121 17.90 -3.19 2.09
N TYR A 122 17.09 -3.91 2.88
CA TYR A 122 17.00 -3.73 4.33
C TYR A 122 18.38 -3.82 4.99
N ILE A 123 18.72 -2.86 5.85
CA ILE A 123 19.94 -2.84 6.64
C ILE A 123 19.62 -3.25 8.07
N HIS A 124 20.33 -4.28 8.55
CA HIS A 124 20.30 -4.73 9.93
C HIS A 124 21.60 -4.35 10.63
N GLU A 125 21.52 -3.81 11.84
CA GLU A 125 22.69 -3.50 12.67
C GLU A 125 22.79 -4.54 13.78
N GLY A 126 23.92 -5.26 13.84
CA GLY A 126 24.13 -6.33 14.80
C GLY A 126 25.36 -7.18 14.48
N PRO A 127 25.81 -8.01 15.43
CA PRO A 127 26.97 -8.88 15.24
C PRO A 127 26.77 -9.89 14.10
N GLU A 128 25.52 -10.34 13.89
CA GLU A 128 25.12 -11.27 12.83
C GLU A 128 23.84 -10.79 12.12
N PRO A 129 23.62 -11.17 10.84
CA PRO A 129 22.39 -10.87 10.15
C PRO A 129 21.23 -11.71 10.70
N PRO A 130 19.97 -11.25 10.60
CA PRO A 130 18.82 -11.98 11.09
C PRO A 130 18.62 -13.28 10.28
N GLU A 131 18.08 -14.31 10.93
CA GLU A 131 17.79 -15.60 10.28
C GLU A 131 16.84 -15.45 9.08
N ILE A 132 15.88 -14.51 9.18
CA ILE A 132 14.95 -14.15 8.12
C ILE A 132 14.88 -12.62 8.06
N CYS A 133 14.98 -12.08 6.84
CA CYS A 133 14.81 -10.66 6.58
C CYS A 133 13.39 -10.23 6.97
N PRO A 134 13.24 -9.26 7.87
CA PRO A 134 11.92 -8.90 8.38
C PRO A 134 11.09 -8.10 7.36
N VAL A 135 11.74 -7.51 6.34
CA VAL A 135 11.09 -6.74 5.27
C VAL A 135 10.62 -7.59 4.09
N CYS A 136 11.29 -8.68 3.74
CA CYS A 136 10.95 -9.46 2.53
C CYS A 136 10.87 -10.98 2.74
N GLY A 137 11.22 -11.47 3.92
CA GLY A 137 11.23 -12.90 4.23
C GLY A 137 12.37 -13.70 3.60
N ALA A 138 13.41 -13.03 3.07
CA ALA A 138 14.59 -13.69 2.54
C ALA A 138 15.47 -14.27 3.66
N ASP A 139 16.04 -15.46 3.47
CA ASP A 139 16.88 -16.11 4.49
C ASP A 139 18.18 -15.35 4.77
N LYS A 140 18.84 -15.66 5.90
CA LYS A 140 20.16 -15.14 6.32
C LYS A 140 21.20 -15.15 5.21
N SER A 141 21.15 -16.15 4.31
CA SER A 141 22.04 -16.28 3.15
C SER A 141 21.94 -15.13 2.14
N LYS A 142 20.87 -14.32 2.21
CA LYS A 142 20.64 -13.14 1.35
C LYS A 142 21.11 -11.85 2.01
N PHE A 143 21.86 -11.92 3.11
CA PHE A 143 22.51 -10.76 3.71
C PHE A 143 24.00 -10.72 3.37
N VAL A 144 24.48 -9.52 3.06
CA VAL A 144 25.90 -9.23 2.85
C VAL A 144 26.34 -8.18 3.86
N GLU A 145 27.55 -8.31 4.41
CA GLU A 145 28.13 -7.28 5.28
C GLU A 145 28.23 -5.96 4.50
N PHE A 146 27.77 -4.87 5.11
CA PHE A 146 27.69 -3.54 4.55
C PHE A 146 28.58 -2.61 5.38
N LYS A 147 29.54 -1.94 4.75
CA LYS A 147 30.47 -1.05 5.43
C LYS A 147 30.03 0.40 5.29
N ASP A 148 30.31 1.22 6.29
CA ASP A 148 30.06 2.66 6.22
C ASP A 148 30.91 3.26 5.09
N GLY A 149 30.26 3.70 4.01
CA GLY A 149 30.89 4.18 2.77
C GLY A 149 30.60 3.33 1.53
N ASP A 150 30.01 2.13 1.69
CA ASP A 150 29.45 1.41 0.56
C ASP A 150 28.23 2.17 0.04
N GLU A 151 28.21 2.52 -1.25
CA GLU A 151 26.98 3.04 -1.86
C GLU A 151 25.92 1.93 -1.78
N ILE A 152 24.80 2.20 -1.09
CA ILE A 152 23.57 1.43 -1.34
C ILE A 152 23.33 1.60 -2.83
N PRO A 153 23.29 0.53 -3.64
CA PRO A 153 23.03 0.68 -5.06
C PRO A 153 21.64 1.31 -5.19
N SER A 154 21.61 2.63 -5.40
CA SER A 154 20.43 3.38 -5.75
C SER A 154 19.86 2.70 -6.97
N ARG A 155 18.70 2.06 -6.77
CA ARG A 155 17.76 1.54 -7.75
C ARG A 155 18.38 1.47 -9.15
N LYS A 156 19.31 0.53 -9.35
CA LYS A 156 20.03 0.47 -10.63
C LYS A 156 19.01 0.19 -11.72
N LYS A 157 18.84 1.17 -12.62
CA LYS A 157 18.27 0.97 -13.95
C LYS A 157 18.87 -0.34 -14.47
N LYS A 158 18.02 -1.31 -14.79
CA LYS A 158 18.47 -2.50 -15.50
C LYS A 158 19.05 -1.99 -16.81
N ALA A 159 20.39 -2.01 -16.93
CA ALA A 159 21.04 -1.68 -18.18
C ALA A 159 20.48 -2.61 -19.27
N PRO A 160 20.23 -2.09 -20.48
CA PRO A 160 19.74 -2.91 -21.59
C PRO A 160 20.68 -4.11 -21.81
N PRO A 161 20.15 -5.25 -22.31
CA PRO A 161 20.99 -6.40 -22.63
C PRO A 161 22.07 -5.94 -23.61
N LYS A 162 23.34 -6.15 -23.26
CA LYS A 162 24.44 -6.00 -24.21
C LYS A 162 24.25 -7.07 -25.28
N GLU A 163 24.01 -6.65 -26.52
CA GLU A 163 24.22 -7.50 -27.69
C GLU A 163 25.70 -7.87 -27.74
N GLU A 164 25.98 -9.16 -27.56
CA GLU A 164 27.29 -9.76 -27.82
C GLU A 164 27.44 -10.08 -29.32
N ASP A 165 28.70 -10.03 -29.75
CA ASP A 165 29.32 -10.50 -31.00
C ASP A 165 29.32 -9.58 -32.24
N LYS A 166 30.45 -8.88 -32.41
CA LYS A 166 31.37 -9.13 -33.54
C LYS A 166 32.81 -8.68 -33.25
N PRO A 167 33.82 -9.34 -33.86
CA PRO A 167 35.18 -9.37 -33.34
C PRO A 167 36.05 -8.20 -33.78
N ALA A 168 37.13 -8.04 -33.02
CA ALA A 168 38.17 -7.03 -33.07
C ALA A 168 38.77 -6.75 -34.45
N GLU A 169 39.01 -5.46 -34.72
CA GLU A 169 40.17 -5.03 -35.49
C GLU A 169 40.88 -3.87 -34.76
N GLU A 170 42.20 -4.03 -34.62
CA GLU A 170 43.17 -3.08 -34.08
C GLU A 170 43.13 -1.73 -34.78
N ILE A 171 43.11 -0.63 -34.03
CA ILE A 171 43.96 0.54 -34.34
C ILE A 171 44.48 1.15 -33.03
N LYS A 172 45.81 1.11 -32.89
CA LYS A 172 46.62 1.84 -31.90
C LYS A 172 46.61 3.34 -32.24
N GLU A 173 46.54 4.21 -31.24
CA GLU A 173 47.55 5.24 -30.96
C GLU A 173 47.00 6.43 -30.13
N THR A 174 47.74 6.69 -29.05
CA THR A 174 48.09 8.01 -28.47
C THR A 174 47.02 9.00 -28.02
N TYR A 175 47.13 9.29 -26.71
CA TYR A 175 46.67 10.48 -26.01
C TYR A 175 47.00 11.80 -26.73
N LYS A 176 46.01 12.69 -26.82
CA LYS A 176 46.24 14.13 -26.72
C LYS A 176 45.05 14.80 -26.03
N VAL A 177 45.34 15.41 -24.88
CA VAL A 177 44.47 16.38 -24.21
C VAL A 177 44.63 17.68 -24.98
N GLU A 178 43.58 18.13 -25.66
CA GLU A 178 43.47 19.53 -26.11
C GLU A 178 42.13 20.10 -25.65
N GLU A 179 42.26 21.12 -24.82
CA GLU A 179 41.24 22.02 -24.33
C GLU A 179 40.89 23.00 -25.46
N SER A 180 39.63 23.01 -25.92
CA SER A 180 39.09 24.15 -26.65
C SER A 180 37.59 24.27 -26.43
N ILE A 181 37.23 25.36 -25.76
CA ILE A 181 35.89 25.89 -25.56
C ILE A 181 35.17 26.03 -26.90
N GLY A 182 34.00 25.41 -27.03
CA GLY A 182 33.08 25.56 -28.16
C GLY A 182 31.66 25.19 -27.73
N ARG A 183 30.81 26.21 -27.64
CA ARG A 183 29.38 26.10 -27.33
C ARG A 183 28.64 25.38 -28.46
N ASP A 184 27.63 24.62 -28.05
CA ASP A 184 26.47 24.16 -28.83
C ASP A 184 26.62 22.89 -29.69
N SER A 185 26.23 21.77 -29.11
CA SER A 185 25.37 20.75 -29.72
C SER A 185 25.16 19.65 -28.69
N THR A 186 24.18 19.84 -27.80
CA THR A 186 23.58 18.68 -27.15
C THR A 186 23.02 17.80 -28.27
N PRO A 187 23.41 16.51 -28.38
CA PRO A 187 22.77 15.60 -29.32
C PRO A 187 21.28 15.60 -28.99
N GLU A 188 20.46 15.93 -29.98
CA GLU A 188 19.00 15.83 -29.88
C GLU A 188 18.69 14.38 -29.45
N PRO A 189 17.99 14.14 -28.33
CA PRO A 189 17.78 12.80 -27.84
C PRO A 189 16.97 12.03 -28.88
N GLU A 190 17.56 10.97 -29.44
CA GLU A 190 16.88 10.09 -30.38
C GLU A 190 15.53 9.65 -29.82
N PRO A 191 14.47 9.54 -30.65
CA PRO A 191 13.15 9.22 -30.16
C PRO A 191 13.17 7.85 -29.48
N LEU A 192 13.00 7.85 -28.16
CA LEU A 192 12.97 6.65 -27.33
C LEU A 192 12.16 5.54 -28.01
N SER A 193 12.80 4.39 -28.17
CA SER A 193 12.21 3.18 -28.70
C SER A 193 10.97 2.79 -27.90
N PHE A 194 10.07 2.03 -28.50
CA PHE A 194 8.85 1.55 -27.83
C PHE A 194 9.15 0.85 -26.49
N ILE A 195 10.27 0.12 -26.42
CA ILE A 195 10.74 -0.58 -25.22
C ILE A 195 11.12 0.42 -24.12
N GLU A 196 11.82 1.51 -24.46
CA GLU A 196 12.21 2.53 -23.48
C GLU A 196 11.00 3.33 -22.97
N LYS A 197 10.01 3.59 -23.83
CA LYS A 197 8.74 4.21 -23.41
C LYS A 197 7.95 3.30 -22.45
N TYR A 198 7.92 2.01 -22.74
CA TYR A 198 7.27 1.01 -21.88
C TYR A 198 8.00 0.87 -20.54
N ASP A 199 9.33 0.87 -20.54
CA ASP A 199 10.12 0.84 -19.30
C ASP A 199 9.93 2.11 -18.47
N ALA A 200 9.90 3.29 -19.11
CA ALA A 200 9.59 4.55 -18.45
C ALA A 200 8.20 4.53 -17.80
N TRP A 201 7.18 4.05 -18.51
CA TRP A 201 5.82 3.95 -17.97
C TRP A 201 5.74 3.01 -16.77
N LEU A 202 6.35 1.83 -16.87
CA LEU A 202 6.33 0.90 -15.74
C LEU A 202 7.18 1.38 -14.56
N SER A 203 8.23 2.18 -14.81
CA SER A 203 9.02 2.79 -13.75
C SER A 203 8.17 3.75 -12.91
N LEU A 204 7.26 4.51 -13.54
CA LEU A 204 6.30 5.38 -12.86
C LEU A 204 5.38 4.58 -11.92
N LEU A 205 4.87 3.41 -12.35
CA LEU A 205 4.04 2.56 -11.47
C LEU A 205 4.76 2.20 -10.17
N THR A 206 6.03 1.83 -10.27
CA THR A 206 6.85 1.47 -9.10
C THR A 206 7.32 2.68 -8.29
N GLN A 207 7.37 3.88 -8.87
CA GLN A 207 7.73 5.12 -8.16
C GLN A 207 6.54 5.66 -7.37
N HIS A 208 5.33 5.53 -7.92
CA HIS A 208 4.11 6.00 -7.28
C HIS A 208 3.40 4.93 -6.45
N HIS A 209 4.08 3.83 -6.09
CA HIS A 209 3.52 2.76 -5.26
C HIS A 209 2.14 2.27 -5.74
N ALA A 210 2.00 2.08 -7.05
CA ALA A 210 0.73 1.74 -7.67
C ALA A 210 0.14 0.43 -7.12
N HIS A 211 0.97 -0.56 -6.79
CA HIS A 211 0.49 -1.80 -6.19
C HIS A 211 -0.06 -1.61 -4.77
N PRO A 212 0.67 -0.99 -3.81
CA PRO A 212 0.10 -0.59 -2.53
C PRO A 212 -1.22 0.15 -2.67
N ILE A 213 -1.35 1.12 -3.57
CA ILE A 213 -2.61 1.85 -3.78
C ILE A 213 -3.72 0.89 -4.27
N ALA A 214 -3.43 0.07 -5.28
CA ALA A 214 -4.40 -0.84 -5.87
C ALA A 214 -4.93 -1.87 -4.87
N VAL A 215 -4.08 -2.43 -3.99
CA VAL A 215 -4.51 -3.47 -3.03
C VAL A 215 -5.48 -2.96 -1.96
N HIS A 216 -5.57 -1.65 -1.72
CA HIS A 216 -6.55 -1.10 -0.79
C HIS A 216 -7.99 -1.32 -1.26
N ILE A 217 -8.22 -1.40 -2.57
CA ILE A 217 -9.56 -1.64 -3.13
C ILE A 217 -10.10 -3.01 -2.69
N PRO A 218 -9.47 -4.16 -3.02
CA PRO A 218 -9.96 -5.46 -2.56
C PRO A 218 -9.88 -5.58 -1.03
N ASN A 219 -8.83 -5.09 -0.38
CA ASN A 219 -8.68 -5.22 1.06
C ASN A 219 -9.73 -4.43 1.86
N GLY A 220 -10.20 -3.30 1.33
CA GLY A 220 -11.26 -2.50 1.94
C GLY A 220 -12.67 -2.95 1.54
N LEU A 221 -12.91 -3.18 0.25
CA LEU A 221 -14.25 -3.49 -0.26
C LEU A 221 -14.71 -4.92 0.03
N VAL A 222 -13.81 -5.90 0.12
CA VAL A 222 -14.20 -7.29 0.43
C VAL A 222 -14.87 -7.40 1.80
N PRO A 223 -14.29 -6.90 2.91
CA PRO A 223 -14.95 -6.91 4.21
C PRO A 223 -16.30 -6.18 4.19
N ILE A 224 -16.37 -5.00 3.57
CA ILE A 224 -17.59 -4.20 3.46
C ILE A 224 -18.68 -4.98 2.70
N ALA A 225 -18.33 -5.62 1.59
CA ALA A 225 -19.25 -6.44 0.82
C ALA A 225 -19.80 -7.60 1.67
N VAL A 226 -18.94 -8.31 2.39
CA VAL A 226 -19.36 -9.43 3.26
C VAL A 226 -20.28 -8.95 4.39
N ILE A 227 -20.05 -7.76 4.94
CA ILE A 227 -20.99 -7.14 5.89
C ILE A 227 -22.35 -6.94 5.23
N PHE A 228 -22.41 -6.34 4.03
CA PHE A 228 -23.69 -6.18 3.30
C PHE A 228 -24.35 -7.52 2.98
N MET A 229 -23.58 -8.56 2.65
CA MET A 229 -24.09 -9.91 2.44
C MET A 229 -24.74 -10.46 3.71
N VAL A 230 -24.07 -10.38 4.86
CA VAL A 230 -24.59 -10.84 6.14
C VAL A 230 -25.84 -10.07 6.53
N LEU A 231 -25.84 -8.74 6.40
CA LEU A 231 -27.02 -7.91 6.70
C LEU A 231 -28.18 -8.24 5.75
N SER A 232 -27.91 -8.44 4.45
CA SER A 232 -28.93 -8.90 3.49
C SER A 232 -29.53 -10.25 3.92
N MET A 233 -28.69 -11.16 4.38
CA MET A 233 -29.09 -12.48 4.88
C MET A 233 -29.93 -12.42 6.17
N LEU A 234 -29.63 -11.48 7.09
CA LEU A 234 -30.32 -11.33 8.37
C LEU A 234 -31.65 -10.59 8.25
N PHE A 235 -31.67 -9.48 7.49
CA PHE A 235 -32.84 -8.62 7.34
C PHE A 235 -33.69 -8.98 6.13
N HIS A 236 -33.26 -9.96 5.33
CA HIS A 236 -33.92 -10.34 4.07
C HIS A 236 -34.10 -9.14 3.11
N SER A 237 -33.15 -8.20 3.13
CA SER A 237 -33.20 -6.99 2.32
C SER A 237 -32.50 -7.19 0.99
N GLN A 238 -33.25 -7.00 -0.10
CA GLN A 238 -32.72 -7.09 -1.46
C GLN A 238 -31.75 -5.96 -1.78
N SER A 239 -31.98 -4.75 -1.25
CA SER A 239 -31.12 -3.59 -1.45
C SER A 239 -29.71 -3.82 -0.90
N LEU A 240 -29.60 -4.42 0.29
CA LEU A 240 -28.31 -4.79 0.88
C LEU A 240 -27.61 -5.88 0.05
N GLY A 241 -28.36 -6.81 -0.51
CA GLY A 241 -27.83 -7.80 -1.45
C GLY A 241 -27.26 -7.15 -2.72
N GLN A 242 -27.91 -6.11 -3.25
CA GLN A 242 -27.38 -5.35 -4.39
C GLN A 242 -26.13 -4.57 -4.03
N ALA A 243 -26.08 -3.96 -2.84
CA ALA A 243 -24.87 -3.31 -2.34
C ALA A 243 -23.69 -4.29 -2.30
N TYR A 244 -23.88 -5.49 -1.76
CA TYR A 244 -22.88 -6.56 -1.81
C TYR A 244 -22.37 -6.83 -3.24
N PHE A 245 -23.29 -6.97 -4.19
CA PHE A 245 -22.93 -7.33 -5.56
C PHE A 245 -22.15 -6.27 -6.31
N TYR A 246 -22.54 -5.00 -6.20
CA TYR A 246 -21.79 -3.92 -6.84
C TYR A 246 -20.39 -3.77 -6.26
N ASN A 247 -20.23 -3.98 -4.94
CA ASN A 247 -18.90 -4.05 -4.33
C ASN A 247 -18.08 -5.23 -4.88
N MET A 248 -18.68 -6.40 -5.09
CA MET A 248 -17.98 -7.55 -5.66
C MET A 248 -17.60 -7.36 -7.14
N ILE A 249 -18.43 -6.67 -7.92
CA ILE A 249 -18.06 -6.27 -9.28
C ILE A 249 -16.86 -5.31 -9.25
N ALA A 250 -16.87 -4.31 -8.37
CA ALA A 250 -15.75 -3.38 -8.24
C ALA A 250 -14.44 -4.10 -7.86
N VAL A 251 -14.50 -5.05 -6.92
CA VAL A 251 -13.36 -5.90 -6.55
C VAL A 251 -12.88 -6.71 -7.76
N LEU A 252 -13.78 -7.40 -8.46
CA LEU A 252 -13.43 -8.22 -9.62
C LEU A 252 -12.74 -7.39 -10.72
N LEU A 253 -13.23 -6.19 -10.99
CA LEU A 253 -12.63 -5.28 -11.98
C LEU A 253 -11.27 -4.72 -11.53
N ALA A 254 -11.05 -4.56 -10.22
CA ALA A 254 -9.77 -4.09 -9.68
C ALA A 254 -8.69 -5.19 -9.68
N MET A 255 -9.06 -6.48 -9.57
CA MET A 255 -8.10 -7.57 -9.45
C MET A 255 -7.07 -7.68 -10.60
N PRO A 256 -7.43 -7.52 -11.89
CA PRO A 256 -6.44 -7.48 -12.97
C PRO A 256 -5.37 -6.41 -12.76
N TRP A 257 -5.77 -5.21 -12.32
CA TRP A 257 -4.83 -4.12 -12.04
C TRP A 257 -3.95 -4.43 -10.82
N VAL A 258 -4.52 -4.98 -9.75
CA VAL A 258 -3.79 -5.39 -8.55
C VAL A 258 -2.73 -6.45 -8.86
N LEU A 259 -3.10 -7.49 -9.62
CA LEU A 259 -2.20 -8.56 -10.01
C LEU A 259 -1.09 -8.06 -10.94
N PHE A 260 -1.43 -7.21 -11.91
CA PHE A 260 -0.46 -6.63 -12.84
C PHE A 260 0.57 -5.76 -12.11
N THR A 261 0.10 -4.78 -11.33
CA THR A 261 0.98 -3.89 -10.56
C THR A 261 1.82 -4.67 -9.54
N GLY A 262 1.26 -5.71 -8.92
CA GLY A 262 2.00 -6.57 -8.00
C GLY A 262 3.11 -7.37 -8.68
N TYR A 263 2.85 -7.88 -9.89
CA TYR A 263 3.87 -8.53 -10.71
C TYR A 263 5.00 -7.57 -11.12
N VAL A 264 4.65 -6.34 -11.50
CA VAL A 264 5.62 -5.30 -11.88
C VAL A 264 6.52 -4.92 -10.70
N ASP A 265 5.94 -4.69 -9.52
CA ASP A 265 6.70 -4.40 -8.30
C ASP A 265 7.60 -5.59 -7.91
N TRP A 266 7.07 -6.81 -7.96
CA TRP A 266 7.84 -8.03 -7.67
C TRP A 266 9.07 -8.18 -8.58
N GLN A 267 8.91 -7.95 -9.88
CA GLN A 267 10.01 -8.03 -10.85
C GLN A 267 11.04 -6.91 -10.67
N ARG A 268 10.60 -5.65 -10.54
CA ARG A 268 11.51 -4.50 -10.57
C ARG A 268 12.09 -4.10 -9.22
N VAL A 269 11.33 -4.26 -8.13
CA VAL A 269 11.76 -3.86 -6.79
C VAL A 269 12.51 -5.00 -6.11
N TYR A 270 12.03 -6.23 -6.28
CA TYR A 270 12.55 -7.41 -5.58
C TYR A 270 13.33 -8.37 -6.48
N ASN A 271 13.69 -7.95 -7.71
CA ASN A 271 14.43 -8.76 -8.69
C ASN A 271 13.80 -10.14 -8.97
N GLY A 272 12.48 -10.28 -8.82
CA GLY A 272 11.80 -11.56 -8.99
C GLY A 272 12.18 -12.62 -7.96
N ALA A 273 12.68 -12.23 -6.78
CA ALA A 273 13.02 -13.18 -5.72
C ALA A 273 11.77 -13.94 -5.24
N SER A 274 11.86 -15.27 -5.14
CA SER A 274 10.79 -16.09 -4.58
C SER A 274 11.01 -16.30 -3.08
N THR A 275 10.26 -15.59 -2.25
CA THR A 275 10.23 -15.81 -0.79
C THR A 275 8.87 -16.37 -0.37
N SER A 276 8.77 -16.94 0.83
CA SER A 276 7.51 -17.47 1.37
C SER A 276 6.42 -16.39 1.45
N VAL A 277 6.80 -15.15 1.77
CA VAL A 277 5.91 -13.99 1.81
C VAL A 277 5.34 -13.67 0.42
N PHE A 278 6.18 -13.60 -0.61
CA PHE A 278 5.72 -13.29 -1.97
C PHE A 278 4.83 -14.41 -2.53
N ASN A 279 5.23 -15.66 -2.35
CA ASN A 279 4.44 -16.81 -2.77
C ASN A 279 3.07 -16.80 -2.11
N SER A 280 3.01 -16.55 -0.80
CA SER A 280 1.74 -16.47 -0.09
C SER A 280 0.86 -15.32 -0.58
N LYS A 281 1.42 -14.13 -0.84
CA LYS A 281 0.66 -12.98 -1.37
C LYS A 281 0.07 -13.25 -2.75
N ILE A 282 0.85 -13.88 -3.64
CA ILE A 282 0.39 -14.25 -4.98
C ILE A 282 -0.78 -15.24 -4.88
N VAL A 283 -0.65 -16.28 -4.05
CA VAL A 283 -1.71 -17.27 -3.84
C VAL A 283 -2.98 -16.61 -3.27
N CYS A 284 -2.86 -15.76 -2.26
CA CYS A 284 -4.01 -15.02 -1.72
C CYS A 284 -4.68 -14.14 -2.78
N GLY A 285 -3.90 -13.43 -3.60
CA GLY A 285 -4.42 -12.61 -4.70
C GLY A 285 -5.19 -13.45 -5.73
N LEU A 286 -4.67 -14.61 -6.11
CA LEU A 286 -5.36 -15.53 -7.03
C LEU A 286 -6.63 -16.11 -6.43
N ILE A 287 -6.63 -16.45 -5.14
CA ILE A 287 -7.82 -16.91 -4.42
C ILE A 287 -8.89 -15.82 -4.43
N VAL A 288 -8.54 -14.58 -4.08
CA VAL A 288 -9.49 -13.45 -4.09
C VAL A 288 -10.06 -13.24 -5.49
N ALA A 289 -9.21 -13.22 -6.53
CA ALA A 289 -9.67 -13.05 -7.91
C ALA A 289 -10.60 -14.19 -8.36
N GLY A 290 -10.22 -15.44 -8.09
CA GLY A 290 -11.00 -16.61 -8.46
C GLY A 290 -12.34 -16.68 -7.75
N ILE A 291 -12.37 -16.44 -6.43
CA ILE A 291 -13.61 -16.42 -5.67
C ILE A 291 -14.49 -15.24 -6.11
N ALA A 292 -13.95 -14.03 -6.25
CA ALA A 292 -14.69 -12.86 -6.72
C ALA A 292 -15.36 -13.13 -8.08
N PHE A 293 -14.64 -13.76 -9.01
CA PHE A 293 -15.21 -14.17 -10.30
C PHE A 293 -16.36 -15.16 -10.11
N ILE A 294 -16.15 -16.22 -9.33
CA ILE A 294 -17.17 -17.25 -9.08
C ILE A 294 -18.43 -16.65 -8.45
N VAL A 295 -18.32 -15.81 -7.42
CA VAL A 295 -19.48 -15.27 -6.70
C VAL A 295 -20.24 -14.24 -7.55
N VAL A 296 -19.54 -13.42 -8.34
CA VAL A 296 -20.17 -12.48 -9.27
C VAL A 296 -20.93 -13.23 -10.35
N VAL A 297 -20.28 -14.22 -10.98
CA VAL A 297 -20.91 -15.04 -12.02
C VAL A 297 -22.10 -15.81 -11.45
N TRP A 298 -21.96 -16.43 -10.27
CA TRP A 298 -23.08 -17.13 -9.62
C TRP A 298 -24.26 -16.19 -9.40
N ARG A 299 -24.03 -14.99 -8.86
CA ARG A 299 -25.11 -14.02 -8.61
C ARG A 299 -25.76 -13.49 -9.91
N LEU A 300 -25.05 -13.48 -11.03
CA LEU A 300 -25.63 -13.19 -12.34
C LEU A 300 -26.65 -14.25 -12.78
N PHE A 301 -26.41 -15.53 -12.48
CA PHE A 301 -27.33 -16.62 -12.80
C PHE A 301 -28.42 -16.85 -11.75
N GLN A 302 -28.14 -16.54 -10.49
CA GLN A 302 -29.05 -16.73 -9.36
C GLN A 302 -29.07 -15.47 -8.47
N PRO A 303 -29.85 -14.43 -8.84
CA PRO A 303 -29.86 -13.14 -8.15
C PRO A 303 -30.35 -13.24 -6.69
N ASP A 304 -31.19 -14.23 -6.40
CA ASP A 304 -31.80 -14.44 -5.08
C ASP A 304 -31.00 -15.39 -4.17
N ILE A 305 -29.73 -15.68 -4.48
CA ILE A 305 -28.88 -16.62 -3.71
C ILE A 305 -28.76 -16.26 -2.21
N LEU A 306 -28.94 -14.99 -1.85
CA LEU A 306 -28.90 -14.50 -0.46
C LEU A 306 -30.25 -14.58 0.25
N MET A 307 -31.34 -14.87 -0.45
CA MET A 307 -32.70 -14.92 0.09
C MET A 307 -33.02 -16.28 0.73
N PRO A 308 -34.03 -16.37 1.62
CA PRO A 308 -34.44 -17.65 2.22
C PRO A 308 -34.89 -18.66 1.15
N GLY A 309 -34.53 -19.93 1.34
CA GLY A 309 -34.92 -21.02 0.43
C GLY A 309 -34.01 -21.24 -0.79
N ALA A 310 -33.04 -20.36 -1.05
CA ALA A 310 -32.06 -20.55 -2.11
C ALA A 310 -31.10 -21.71 -1.80
N SER A 311 -30.99 -22.67 -2.73
CA SER A 311 -30.02 -23.76 -2.64
C SER A 311 -28.60 -23.21 -2.80
N GLY A 312 -27.67 -23.66 -1.94
CA GLY A 312 -26.27 -23.22 -1.98
C GLY A 312 -25.96 -21.91 -1.24
N ARG A 313 -26.94 -21.24 -0.62
CA ARG A 313 -26.74 -19.96 0.10
C ARG A 313 -25.61 -20.00 1.14
N PHE A 314 -25.51 -21.07 1.94
CA PHE A 314 -24.45 -21.21 2.94
C PHE A 314 -23.07 -21.44 2.32
N PHE A 315 -23.00 -22.17 1.21
CA PHE A 315 -21.75 -22.37 0.48
C PHE A 315 -21.29 -21.07 -0.19
N PHE A 316 -22.23 -20.31 -0.76
CA PHE A 316 -21.96 -18.96 -1.27
C PHE A 316 -21.40 -18.05 -0.17
N ALA A 317 -22.00 -18.06 1.02
CA ALA A 317 -21.50 -17.30 2.16
C ALA A 317 -20.09 -17.77 2.59
N LEU A 318 -19.85 -19.08 2.65
CA LEU A 318 -18.53 -19.64 2.99
C LEU A 318 -17.43 -19.15 2.04
N LEU A 319 -17.67 -19.15 0.72
CA LEU A 319 -16.71 -18.63 -0.25
C LEU A 319 -16.33 -17.16 0.04
N ASN A 320 -17.32 -16.34 0.38
CA ASN A 320 -17.09 -14.93 0.74
C ASN A 320 -16.27 -14.79 2.04
N PHE A 321 -16.49 -15.63 3.05
CA PHE A 321 -15.66 -15.65 4.26
C PHE A 321 -14.22 -16.11 3.98
N ILE A 322 -14.02 -17.10 3.11
CA ILE A 322 -12.68 -17.52 2.67
C ILE A 322 -11.98 -16.34 1.97
N MET A 323 -12.69 -15.60 1.14
CA MET A 323 -12.15 -14.42 0.45
C MET A 323 -11.74 -13.30 1.42
N VAL A 324 -12.53 -13.03 2.47
CA VAL A 324 -12.14 -12.11 3.55
C VAL A 324 -10.87 -12.59 4.24
N GLY A 325 -10.78 -13.88 4.56
CA GLY A 325 -9.58 -14.46 5.17
C GLY A 325 -8.34 -14.30 4.28
N ALA A 326 -8.47 -14.57 2.98
CA ALA A 326 -7.38 -14.42 2.01
C ALA A 326 -6.94 -12.94 1.85
N ALA A 327 -7.88 -12.01 1.70
CA ALA A 327 -7.60 -10.58 1.59
C ALA A 327 -6.98 -10.03 2.89
N GLY A 328 -7.54 -10.39 4.04
CA GLY A 328 -7.03 -10.00 5.36
C GLY A 328 -5.62 -10.52 5.61
N TYR A 329 -5.34 -11.78 5.28
CA TYR A 329 -4.01 -12.36 5.42
C TYR A 329 -2.99 -11.71 4.48
N ALA A 330 -3.36 -11.42 3.22
CA ALA A 330 -2.51 -10.68 2.29
C ALA A 330 -2.21 -9.25 2.80
N GLY A 331 -3.23 -8.57 3.32
CA GLY A 331 -3.10 -7.24 3.93
C GLY A 331 -2.21 -7.25 5.17
N PHE A 332 -2.38 -8.23 6.07
CA PHE A 332 -1.54 -8.43 7.24
C PHE A 332 -0.07 -8.62 6.88
N GLN A 333 0.22 -9.49 5.91
CA GLN A 333 1.59 -9.63 5.40
C GLN A 333 2.09 -8.37 4.71
N GLY A 334 1.22 -7.58 4.07
CA GLY A 334 1.55 -6.26 3.54
C GLY A 334 2.05 -5.33 4.63
N GLY A 335 1.26 -5.16 5.69
CA GLY A 335 1.61 -4.35 6.85
C GLY A 335 2.89 -4.81 7.52
N LYS A 336 3.13 -6.12 7.63
CA LYS A 336 4.36 -6.67 8.22
C LYS A 336 5.62 -6.24 7.46
N LEU A 337 5.58 -6.19 6.11
CA LEU A 337 6.73 -5.73 5.33
C LEU A 337 7.01 -4.23 5.49
N VAL A 338 5.97 -3.43 5.73
CA VAL A 338 6.09 -1.97 5.82
C VAL A 338 6.48 -1.54 7.23
N PHE A 339 5.89 -2.16 8.26
CA PHE A 339 6.01 -1.68 9.64
C PHE A 339 6.99 -2.46 10.50
N ASN A 340 7.59 -3.56 9.99
CA ASN A 340 8.66 -4.31 10.65
C ASN A 340 8.31 -4.73 12.10
N LYS A 341 7.03 -4.99 12.37
CA LYS A 341 6.46 -5.38 13.68
C LYS A 341 5.87 -6.78 13.63
#